data_AF-A0A6B1FX25-F1
#
_entry.id   AF-A0A6B1FX25-F1
#
_cell.length_a   1.000
_cell.length_b   1.000
_cell.length_c   1.000
_cell.angle_alpha   90.00
_cell.angle_beta   90.00
_cell.angle_gamma   90.00
#
_symmetry.space_group_name_H-M   'P 1'
#
loop_
_entity.id
_entity.type
_entity.pdbx_description
1 polymer ?
#
loop_
_entity_poly.entity_id
_entity_poly.type
_entity_poly.pdbx_seq_one_letter_code
_entity_poly.pdbx_strand_id
1 'polypeptide(L)'
;TVAHAHQNLAVIGADDESMKTAAQAVARMGGGLAIADGQETLAVLALPVAGLMSDRPLVEVRNRYDSLLDAAHEFGSTIGDPFMAMSFMALEVIPKLKLTDQGLVDVEAFSFVDLFVEE
;
A
#
# COMPACT_ATOMS: atom_id res chain seq x y z
N THR A 1 4.78 1.98 -1.11
CA THR A 1 5.39 3.26 -0.65
C THR A 1 4.61 4.48 -1.07
N VAL A 2 3.63 4.37 -1.97
CA VAL A 2 2.69 5.47 -2.24
C VAL A 2 1.65 5.47 -1.12
N ALA A 3 1.83 6.34 -0.14
CA ALA A 3 0.97 6.49 1.03
C ALA A 3 0.89 7.97 1.40
N HIS A 4 -0.19 8.63 1.01
CA HIS A 4 -0.35 10.06 1.25
C HIS A 4 -0.52 10.32 2.76
N ALA A 5 0.16 11.28 3.37
CA ALA A 5 1.12 12.21 2.77
C ALA A 5 2.60 11.83 2.99
N HIS A 6 2.89 11.02 4.01
CA HIS A 6 4.25 10.77 4.50
C HIS A 6 5.07 9.77 3.69
N GLN A 7 4.42 8.97 2.83
CA GLN A 7 5.05 8.02 1.91
C GLN A 7 5.83 6.89 2.60
N ASN A 8 5.41 6.54 3.82
CA ASN A 8 5.89 5.35 4.52
C ASN A 8 5.47 4.06 3.77
N LEU A 9 6.08 2.93 4.17
CA LEU A 9 5.64 1.62 3.73
C LEU A 9 4.30 1.28 4.38
N ALA A 10 3.25 1.17 3.56
CA ALA A 10 1.95 0.65 3.96
C ALA A 10 1.74 -0.74 3.35
N VAL A 11 1.14 -1.65 4.12
CA VAL A 11 0.83 -3.02 3.70
C VAL A 11 -0.55 -3.38 4.24
N ILE A 12 -1.36 -4.04 3.41
CA ILE A 12 -2.65 -4.62 3.78
C ILE A 12 -2.62 -6.07 3.33
N GLY A 13 -3.05 -7.00 4.18
CA GLY A 13 -3.12 -8.42 3.86
C GLY A 13 -3.89 -9.20 4.91
N ALA A 14 -4.14 -10.48 4.62
CA ALA A 14 -4.87 -11.39 5.49
C ALA A 14 -3.95 -12.25 6.37
N ASP A 15 -2.65 -12.32 6.05
CA ASP A 15 -1.66 -13.11 6.77
C ASP A 15 -0.27 -12.46 6.72
N ASP A 16 0.55 -12.78 7.72
CA ASP A 16 1.89 -12.20 7.89
C ASP A 16 2.88 -12.60 6.79
N GLU A 17 2.74 -13.79 6.21
CA GLU A 17 3.70 -14.29 5.21
C GLU A 17 3.57 -13.51 3.90
N SER A 18 2.35 -13.39 3.38
CA SER A 18 2.03 -12.59 2.20
C SER A 18 2.42 -11.12 2.39
N MET A 19 2.08 -10.54 3.55
CA MET A 19 2.41 -9.16 3.89
C MET A 19 3.93 -8.92 3.91
N LYS A 20 4.68 -9.84 4.52
CA LYS A 20 6.15 -9.78 4.56
C LYS A 20 6.74 -9.92 3.16
N THR A 21 6.25 -10.84 2.33
CA THR A 21 6.73 -11.04 0.96
C THR A 21 6.55 -9.77 0.13
N ALA A 22 5.35 -9.16 0.17
CA ALA A 22 5.06 -7.90 -0.52
C ALA A 22 5.97 -6.75 -0.04
N ALA A 23 6.11 -6.57 1.28
CA ALA A 23 6.98 -5.56 1.87
C ALA A 23 8.45 -5.71 1.41
N GLN A 24 8.97 -6.94 1.42
CA GLN A 24 10.33 -7.22 0.97
C GLN A 24 10.51 -6.98 -0.53
N ALA A 25 9.50 -7.32 -1.36
CA ALA A 25 9.54 -7.03 -2.78
C ALA A 25 9.65 -5.53 -3.04
N VAL A 26 8.83 -4.72 -2.36
CA VAL A 26 8.89 -3.24 -2.45
C VAL A 26 10.25 -2.71 -1.99
N ALA A 27 10.80 -3.23 -0.88
CA ALA A 27 12.10 -2.83 -0.38
C ALA A 27 13.24 -3.16 -1.37
N ARG A 28 13.22 -4.35 -1.98
CA ARG A 28 14.23 -4.78 -2.99
C ARG A 28 14.22 -3.89 -4.23
N MET A 29 13.07 -3.34 -4.62
CA MET A 29 12.93 -2.43 -5.76
C MET A 29 13.34 -0.98 -5.46
N GLY A 30 13.63 -0.64 -4.19
CA GLY A 30 13.87 0.75 -3.79
C GLY A 30 12.58 1.59 -3.73
N GLY A 31 11.43 0.95 -3.51
CA GLY A 31 10.12 1.57 -3.47
C GLY A 31 9.22 1.19 -4.66
N GLY A 32 7.92 1.37 -4.47
CA GLY A 32 6.91 0.94 -5.43
C GLY A 32 5.68 0.30 -4.79
N LEU A 33 5.04 -0.54 -5.59
CA LEU A 33 3.85 -1.31 -5.27
C LEU A 33 4.13 -2.80 -5.54
N ALA A 34 3.56 -3.68 -4.72
CA ALA A 34 3.64 -5.13 -4.91
C ALA A 34 2.37 -5.79 -4.37
N ILE A 35 2.05 -6.95 -4.93
CA ILE A 35 1.04 -7.88 -4.41
C ILE A 35 1.67 -9.28 -4.36
N ALA A 36 1.35 -10.02 -3.31
CA ALA A 36 1.95 -11.31 -3.00
C ALA A 36 0.92 -12.27 -2.40
N ASP A 37 1.17 -13.56 -2.57
CA ASP A 37 0.42 -14.66 -1.95
C ASP A 37 1.42 -15.67 -1.38
N GLY A 38 1.41 -15.84 -0.06
CA GLY A 38 2.43 -16.57 0.69
C GLY A 38 3.84 -16.04 0.37
N GLN A 39 4.67 -16.89 -0.22
CA GLN A 39 6.07 -16.58 -0.58
C GLN A 39 6.24 -16.06 -2.00
N GLU A 40 5.17 -16.00 -2.78
CA GLU A 40 5.20 -15.60 -4.19
C GLU A 40 4.83 -14.13 -4.34
N THR A 41 5.61 -13.40 -5.15
CA THR A 41 5.24 -12.04 -5.58
C THR A 41 4.55 -12.14 -6.93
N LEU A 42 3.25 -11.81 -6.98
CA LEU A 42 2.41 -12.00 -8.16
C LEU A 42 2.61 -10.88 -9.19
N ALA A 43 2.69 -9.64 -8.72
CA ALA A 43 2.94 -8.48 -9.56
C ALA A 43 3.68 -7.37 -8.80
N VAL A 44 4.44 -6.58 -9.54
CA VAL A 44 5.21 -5.46 -8.99
C VAL A 44 5.24 -4.26 -9.94
N LEU A 45 5.31 -3.07 -9.34
CA LEU A 45 5.66 -1.83 -10.03
C LEU A 45 6.76 -1.12 -9.26
N ALA A 46 7.97 -1.14 -9.79
CA ALA A 46 9.10 -0.40 -9.24
C ALA A 46 8.93 1.11 -9.46
N LEU A 47 9.08 1.89 -8.40
CA LEU A 47 9.07 3.35 -8.40
C LEU A 47 10.37 3.88 -7.80
N PRO A 48 11.53 3.69 -8.48
CA PRO A 48 12.85 3.95 -7.91
C PRO A 48 13.11 5.41 -7.53
N VAL A 49 12.35 6.36 -8.08
CA VAL A 49 12.47 7.77 -7.74
C VAL A 49 11.58 8.06 -6.53
N ALA A 50 12.22 8.11 -5.36
CA ALA A 50 11.59 8.39 -4.05
C ALA A 50 10.45 7.44 -3.65
N GLY A 51 10.34 6.26 -4.28
CA GLY A 51 9.20 5.36 -4.04
C GLY A 51 7.89 5.83 -4.68
N LEU A 52 7.92 6.84 -5.55
CA LEU A 52 6.74 7.52 -6.11
C LEU A 52 6.69 7.55 -7.63
N MET A 53 7.85 7.63 -8.29
CA MET A 53 7.92 7.75 -9.74
C MET A 53 8.81 6.69 -10.37
N SER A 54 8.49 6.35 -11.61
CA SER A 54 9.29 5.47 -12.47
C SER A 54 10.03 6.29 -13.52
N ASP A 55 11.22 5.82 -13.89
CA ASP A 55 12.02 6.32 -15.02
C ASP A 55 11.70 5.56 -16.33
N ARG A 56 10.75 4.62 -16.29
CA ARG A 56 10.34 3.79 -17.42
C ARG A 56 9.28 4.49 -18.29
N PRO A 57 9.13 4.10 -19.57
CA PRO A 57 8.09 4.64 -20.44
C PRO A 57 6.68 4.45 -19.89
N LEU A 58 5.79 5.41 -20.15
CA LEU A 58 4.40 5.40 -19.65
C LEU A 58 3.68 4.08 -19.92
N VAL A 59 3.78 3.54 -21.13
CA VAL A 59 3.09 2.29 -21.50
C VAL A 59 3.58 1.12 -20.65
N GLU A 60 4.88 1.08 -20.34
CA GLU A 60 5.46 0.02 -19.51
C GLU A 60 5.00 0.14 -18.05
N VAL A 61 4.96 1.37 -17.52
CA VAL A 61 4.43 1.65 -16.18
C VAL A 61 2.95 1.28 -16.09
N ARG A 62 2.16 1.66 -17.11
CA ARG A 62 0.72 1.36 -17.15
C ARG A 62 0.46 -0.14 -17.18
N ASN A 63 1.13 -0.87 -18.05
CA ASN A 63 0.96 -2.32 -18.15
C ASN A 63 1.28 -3.03 -16.82
N ARG A 64 2.34 -2.59 -16.10
CA ARG A 64 2.65 -3.13 -14.77
C ARG A 64 1.60 -2.76 -13.72
N TYR A 65 1.07 -1.55 -13.79
CA TYR A 65 -0.05 -1.14 -12.93
C TYR A 65 -1.30 -1.97 -13.20
N ASP A 66 -1.60 -2.26 -14.46
CA ASP A 66 -2.70 -3.15 -14.84
C ASP A 66 -2.51 -4.55 -14.25
N SER A 67 -1.30 -5.14 -14.33
CA SER A 67 -1.03 -6.44 -13.70
C SER A 67 -1.24 -6.44 -12.19
N LEU A 68 -0.97 -5.33 -11.50
CA LEU A 68 -1.25 -5.18 -10.07
C LEU A 68 -2.77 -5.16 -9.80
N LEU A 69 -3.53 -4.41 -10.61
CA LEU A 69 -4.99 -4.33 -10.49
C LEU A 69 -5.64 -5.69 -10.76
N ASP A 70 -5.25 -6.35 -11.84
CA ASP A 70 -5.77 -7.66 -12.24
C ASP A 70 -5.53 -8.69 -11.12
N ALA A 71 -4.32 -8.73 -10.57
CA ALA A 71 -4.01 -9.61 -9.43
C ALA A 71 -4.87 -9.27 -8.20
N ALA A 72 -5.06 -7.99 -7.87
CA ALA A 72 -5.90 -7.62 -6.73
C ALA A 72 -7.38 -8.02 -6.93
N HIS A 73 -7.90 -7.93 -8.16
CA HIS A 73 -9.25 -8.37 -8.51
C HIS A 73 -9.40 -9.89 -8.50
N GLU A 74 -8.38 -10.63 -8.91
CA GLU A 74 -8.35 -12.10 -8.82
C GLU A 74 -8.44 -12.58 -7.36
N PHE A 75 -7.87 -11.82 -6.42
CA PHE A 75 -7.96 -12.05 -4.97
C PHE A 75 -9.26 -11.50 -4.34
N GLY A 76 -10.22 -11.07 -5.16
CA GLY A 76 -11.57 -10.71 -4.72
C GLY A 76 -11.77 -9.24 -4.31
N SER A 77 -10.81 -8.34 -4.58
CA SER A 77 -11.04 -6.91 -4.40
C SER A 77 -12.18 -6.42 -5.30
N THR A 78 -13.20 -5.82 -4.71
CA THR A 78 -14.31 -5.16 -5.44
C THR A 78 -14.05 -3.68 -5.69
N ILE A 79 -12.96 -3.13 -5.16
CA ILE A 79 -12.56 -1.74 -5.34
C ILE A 79 -11.94 -1.59 -6.74
N GLY A 80 -12.37 -0.57 -7.49
CA GLY A 80 -11.87 -0.33 -8.85
C GLY A 80 -10.35 -0.09 -8.90
N ASP A 81 -9.82 0.66 -7.94
CA ASP A 81 -8.38 0.85 -7.75
C ASP A 81 -8.00 0.69 -6.25
N PRO A 82 -7.65 -0.54 -5.82
CA PRO A 82 -7.32 -0.81 -4.42
C PRO A 82 -6.02 -0.13 -3.96
N PHE A 83 -5.05 0.08 -4.84
CA PHE A 83 -3.78 0.74 -4.50
C PHE A 83 -3.99 2.24 -4.27
N MET A 84 -4.83 2.88 -5.09
CA MET A 84 -5.22 4.26 -4.89
C MET A 84 -6.01 4.41 -3.58
N ALA A 85 -6.97 3.53 -3.29
CA ALA A 85 -7.71 3.56 -2.04
C ALA A 85 -6.78 3.40 -0.82
N MET A 86 -5.86 2.43 -0.87
CA MET A 86 -4.84 2.20 0.15
C MET A 86 -3.99 3.46 0.40
N SER A 87 -3.63 4.20 -0.65
CA SER A 87 -2.78 5.38 -0.51
C SER A 87 -3.36 6.49 0.38
N PHE A 88 -4.69 6.52 0.58
CA PHE A 88 -5.38 7.51 1.44
C PHE A 88 -5.64 7.04 2.88
N MET A 89 -5.28 5.78 3.20
CA MET A 89 -5.43 5.24 4.57
C MET A 89 -4.50 5.93 5.56
N ALA A 90 -3.40 6.46 5.06
CA ALA A 90 -2.35 7.11 5.83
C ALA A 90 -2.55 8.64 5.94
N LEU A 91 -3.54 9.22 5.25
CA LEU A 91 -3.68 10.68 5.12
C LEU A 91 -4.37 11.32 6.33
N GLU A 92 -3.59 11.66 7.35
CA GLU A 92 -3.95 12.24 8.66
C GLU A 92 -4.37 13.72 8.63
N VAL A 93 -4.79 14.23 7.46
CA VAL A 93 -5.33 15.59 7.27
C VAL A 93 -6.74 15.62 6.69
N ILE A 94 -7.33 14.45 6.44
CA ILE A 94 -8.73 14.31 6.03
C ILE A 94 -9.55 13.60 7.12
N PRO A 95 -10.87 13.88 7.24
CA PRO A 95 -11.67 13.42 8.37
C PRO A 95 -11.67 11.90 8.59
N LYS A 96 -11.87 11.52 9.87
CA LYS A 96 -11.92 10.17 10.46
C LYS A 96 -10.56 9.49 10.71
N LEU A 97 -10.61 8.24 11.17
CA LEU A 97 -9.46 7.43 11.58
C LEU A 97 -8.44 7.20 10.44
N LYS A 98 -7.15 7.32 10.78
CA LYS A 98 -6.01 7.12 9.86
C LYS A 98 -4.89 6.35 10.53
N LEU A 99 -4.24 5.47 9.77
CA LEU A 99 -3.13 4.65 10.26
C LEU A 99 -1.81 5.25 9.77
N THR A 100 -0.95 5.64 10.70
CA THR A 100 0.38 6.19 10.45
C THR A 100 1.47 5.19 10.87
N ASP A 101 2.73 5.51 10.60
CA ASP A 101 3.86 4.75 11.13
C ASP A 101 4.01 4.85 12.66
N GLN A 102 3.35 5.83 13.28
CA GLN A 102 3.34 6.05 14.73
C GLN A 102 2.12 5.45 15.43
N GLY A 103 1.14 4.94 14.68
CA GLY A 103 -0.10 4.33 15.22
C GLY A 103 -1.38 4.86 14.58
N LEU A 104 -2.52 4.50 15.17
CA LEU A 104 -3.85 4.92 14.74
C LEU A 104 -4.19 6.31 15.29
N VAL A 105 -4.60 7.21 14.43
CA VAL A 105 -4.92 8.61 14.75
C VAL A 105 -6.39 8.86 14.48
N ASP A 106 -7.09 9.41 15.48
CA ASP A 106 -8.37 10.07 15.27
C ASP A 106 -8.09 11.53 14.87
N VAL A 107 -8.30 11.83 13.58
CA VAL A 107 -8.04 13.16 13.00
C VAL A 107 -9.01 14.20 13.55
N GLU A 108 -10.22 13.81 13.97
CA GLU A 108 -11.21 14.73 14.53
C GLU A 108 -10.86 15.09 15.99
N ALA A 109 -10.36 14.13 16.77
CA ALA A 109 -9.90 14.35 18.15
C ALA A 109 -8.46 14.89 18.24
N PHE A 110 -7.70 14.82 17.14
CA PHE A 110 -6.28 15.18 17.07
C PHE A 110 -5.42 14.42 18.10
N SER A 111 -5.69 13.12 18.24
CA SER A 111 -5.03 12.24 19.20
C SER A 111 -4.80 10.85 18.64
N PHE A 112 -3.78 10.17 19.17
CA PHE A 112 -3.66 8.73 18.99
C PHE A 112 -4.80 8.01 19.71
N VAL A 113 -5.23 6.90 19.14
CA VAL A 113 -6.21 5.98 19.72
C VAL A 113 -5.65 4.55 19.67
N ASP A 114 -6.13 3.70 20.56
CA ASP A 114 -5.67 2.32 20.61
C ASP A 114 -6.00 1.55 19.34
N LEU A 115 -5.06 0.69 18.92
CA LEU A 115 -5.22 -0.20 17.77
C LEU A 115 -6.17 -1.37 18.07
N PHE A 116 -6.30 -1.73 19.35
CA PHE A 116 -7.06 -2.87 19.82
C PHE A 116 -8.17 -2.40 20.76
N VAL A 117 -9.34 -3.00 20.61
CA VAL A 117 -10.44 -2.81 21.56
C VAL A 117 -10.26 -3.74 22.75
N GLU A 118 -10.69 -3.31 23.93
CA GLU A 118 -10.80 -4.19 25.10
C GLU A 118 -11.87 -5.27 24.84
N GLU A 119 -11.64 -6.49 25.35
CA GLU A 119 -12.59 -7.61 25.24
C GLU A 119 -13.86 -7.42 26.10
#